data_AF-A0AAW0XZQ8-F1
#
_entry.id   AF-A0AAW0XZQ8-F1
#
_cell.length_a   1.000
_cell.length_b   1.000
_cell.length_c   1.000
_cell.angle_alpha   90.00
_cell.angle_beta   90.00
_cell.angle_gamma   90.00
#
_symmetry.space_group_name_H-M   'P 1'
#
loop_
_entity.id
_entity.type
_entity.pdbx_description
1 polymer ?
#
loop_
_entity_poly.entity_id
_entity_poly.type
_entity_poly.pdbx_seq_one_letter_code
_entity_poly.pdbx_strand_id
1 'polypeptide(L)'
;MGGSCLPYNSATHEKQTWLAQHFHLWRSEKRKRTRVMPHIKTYTRLNKNCSAAQFLLLTSANLSKAAWGMLQKQNSQLFIRSYEAGILILPKFLSDSDEFQLTSASNPSGLSLPYDVPLTPYPDGAVPWFMNTIKKRTDIFGRTYP
;
A
#
# COMPACT_ATOMS: atom_id res chain seq x y z
N MET A 1 -9.41 -15.67 6.36
CA MET A 1 -9.94 -15.39 4.99
C MET A 1 -9.87 -13.89 4.63
N GLY A 2 -8.76 -13.40 4.08
CA GLY A 2 -8.65 -12.06 3.47
C GLY A 2 -7.88 -12.01 2.15
N GLY A 3 -7.31 -13.15 1.72
CA GLY A 3 -6.45 -13.23 0.54
C GLY A 3 -7.17 -13.12 -0.80
N SER A 4 -8.48 -13.35 -0.84
CA SER A 4 -9.31 -13.20 -2.05
C SER A 4 -9.42 -11.73 -2.53
N CYS A 5 -9.05 -10.77 -1.69
CA CYS A 5 -9.05 -9.34 -2.03
C CYS A 5 -7.63 -8.79 -2.31
N LEU A 6 -6.63 -9.68 -2.43
CA LEU A 6 -5.24 -9.34 -2.72
C LEU A 6 -4.78 -10.01 -4.03
N PRO A 7 -5.24 -9.54 -5.20
CA PRO A 7 -5.08 -10.22 -6.49
C PRO A 7 -3.66 -10.06 -7.06
N TYR A 8 -2.70 -10.74 -6.45
CA TYR A 8 -1.34 -10.88 -6.97
C TYR A 8 -1.06 -12.33 -7.32
N ASN A 9 -0.66 -12.59 -8.58
CA ASN A 9 -0.44 -13.94 -9.09
C ASN A 9 1.04 -14.31 -9.10
N SER A 10 1.35 -15.58 -8.82
CA SER A 10 2.73 -16.11 -8.84
C SER A 10 3.42 -15.90 -10.20
N ALA A 11 2.74 -16.18 -11.31
CA ALA A 11 3.29 -15.99 -12.66
C ALA A 11 3.58 -14.52 -12.99
N THR A 12 2.87 -13.58 -12.37
CA THR A 12 3.20 -12.15 -12.47
C THR A 12 4.42 -11.82 -11.64
N HIS A 13 4.56 -12.43 -10.46
CA HIS A 13 5.70 -12.23 -9.57
C HIS A 13 7.01 -12.77 -10.12
N GLU A 14 7.01 -13.95 -10.74
CA GLU A 14 8.19 -14.58 -11.34
C GLU A 14 8.90 -13.68 -12.36
N LYS A 15 8.15 -12.78 -13.03
CA LYS A 15 8.69 -11.82 -14.01
C LYS A 15 9.33 -10.58 -13.37
N GLN A 16 9.24 -10.41 -12.05
CA GLN A 16 9.61 -9.20 -11.33
C GLN A 16 9.99 -9.49 -9.86
N THR A 17 10.77 -10.55 -9.63
CA THR A 17 11.18 -10.98 -8.28
C THR A 17 11.92 -9.89 -7.50
N TRP A 18 12.63 -9.00 -8.20
CA TRP A 18 13.28 -7.81 -7.63
C TRP A 18 12.33 -6.91 -6.83
N LEU A 19 11.03 -6.91 -7.15
CA LEU A 19 10.04 -6.09 -6.46
C LEU A 19 9.87 -6.50 -4.99
N ALA A 20 10.09 -7.78 -4.66
CA ALA A 20 9.99 -8.27 -3.28
C ALA A 20 10.96 -7.58 -2.31
N GLN A 21 12.10 -7.09 -2.80
CA GLN A 21 13.07 -6.35 -2.00
C GLN A 21 12.51 -5.03 -1.44
N HIS A 22 11.40 -4.54 -2.03
CA HIS A 22 10.74 -3.30 -1.64
C HIS A 22 9.50 -3.55 -0.77
N PHE A 23 9.10 -4.81 -0.56
CA PHE A 23 7.91 -5.15 0.21
C PHE A 23 8.13 -5.09 1.71
N HIS A 24 7.10 -4.64 2.40
CA HIS A 24 7.05 -4.47 3.85
C HIS A 24 5.77 -5.11 4.39
N LEU A 25 5.82 -5.58 5.62
CA LEU A 25 4.67 -6.22 6.27
C LEU A 25 3.55 -5.21 6.48
N TRP A 26 2.31 -5.65 6.30
CA TRP A 26 1.15 -4.91 6.79
C TRP A 26 1.18 -4.89 8.31
N ARG A 27 1.31 -3.69 8.91
CA ARG A 27 1.20 -3.47 10.35
C ARG A 27 0.35 -2.23 10.65
N SER A 28 -0.58 -2.38 11.57
CA SER A 28 -1.50 -1.33 12.00
C SER A 28 -1.88 -1.57 13.46
N GLU A 29 -0.87 -1.72 14.32
CA GLU A 29 -1.02 -2.00 15.75
C GLU A 29 -1.63 -0.80 16.47
N LYS A 30 -1.18 0.42 16.15
CA LYS A 30 -1.72 1.66 16.75
C LYS A 30 -3.24 1.79 16.54
N ARG A 31 -3.77 1.15 15.48
CA ARG A 31 -5.21 1.12 15.14
C ARG A 31 -5.88 -0.23 15.37
N LYS A 32 -5.16 -1.20 15.96
CA LYS A 32 -5.62 -2.58 16.21
C LYS A 32 -6.14 -3.29 14.95
N ARG A 33 -5.53 -3.02 13.79
CA ARG A 33 -5.94 -3.52 12.45
C ARG A 33 -4.88 -4.38 11.77
N THR A 34 -3.79 -4.76 12.43
CA THR A 34 -2.77 -5.66 11.83
C THR A 34 -3.36 -6.97 11.31
N ARG A 35 -4.39 -7.52 11.98
CA ARG A 35 -5.07 -8.74 11.53
C ARG A 35 -6.15 -8.51 10.46
N VAL A 36 -6.41 -7.25 10.08
CA VAL A 36 -7.38 -6.85 9.06
C VAL A 36 -6.63 -6.54 7.78
N MET A 37 -6.76 -7.39 6.76
CA MET A 37 -6.00 -7.23 5.51
C MET A 37 -6.40 -5.93 4.77
N PRO A 38 -5.43 -5.18 4.24
CA PRO A 38 -5.70 -3.90 3.60
C PRO A 38 -6.32 -4.11 2.21
N HIS A 39 -7.48 -3.49 1.98
CA HIS A 39 -7.99 -3.22 0.64
C HIS A 39 -7.88 -1.73 0.26
N ILE A 40 -7.40 -0.90 1.21
CA ILE A 40 -7.08 0.52 1.02
C ILE A 40 -5.79 0.68 0.21
N LYS A 41 -5.71 1.70 -0.64
CA LYS A 41 -4.49 2.07 -1.37
C LYS A 41 -4.14 3.51 -1.03
N THR A 42 -2.94 3.69 -0.50
CA THR A 42 -2.44 5.01 -0.13
C THR A 42 -1.03 5.21 -0.67
N TYR A 43 -0.74 6.42 -1.11
CA TYR A 43 0.61 6.84 -1.50
C TYR A 43 0.94 8.10 -0.71
N THR A 44 2.17 8.18 -0.19
CA THR A 44 2.62 9.29 0.63
C THR A 44 4.13 9.45 0.50
N ARG A 45 4.67 10.61 0.87
CA ARG A 45 6.09 10.85 1.00
C ARG A 45 6.40 11.23 2.44
N LEU A 46 7.07 10.31 3.15
CA LEU A 46 7.53 10.50 4.52
C LEU A 46 8.87 11.24 4.55
N ASN A 47 9.10 12.01 5.61
CA ASN A 47 10.43 12.51 5.92
C ASN A 47 11.35 11.39 6.42
N LYS A 48 12.66 11.67 6.56
CA LYS A 48 13.68 10.66 6.94
C LYS A 48 13.37 9.94 8.26
N ASN A 49 12.77 10.65 9.22
CA ASN A 49 12.50 10.13 10.55
C ASN A 49 11.08 9.53 10.68
N CYS A 50 10.31 9.46 9.58
CA CYS A 50 8.92 9.02 9.56
C CYS A 50 8.02 9.76 10.57
N SER A 51 8.27 11.04 10.81
CA SER A 51 7.49 11.88 11.74
C SER A 51 6.50 12.81 11.04
N ALA A 52 6.71 13.06 9.74
CA ALA A 52 5.87 13.95 8.94
C ALA A 52 5.73 13.42 7.51
N ALA A 53 4.69 13.88 6.80
CA ALA A 53 4.36 13.50 5.44
C ALA A 53 4.04 14.72 4.57
N GLN A 54 4.55 14.76 3.34
CA GLN A 54 4.35 15.89 2.42
C GLN A 54 3.01 15.86 1.68
N PHE A 55 2.41 14.68 1.56
CA PHE A 55 1.09 14.51 0.99
C PHE A 55 0.50 13.18 1.43
N LEU A 56 -0.83 13.06 1.33
CA LEU A 56 -1.49 11.76 1.32
C LEU A 56 -2.37 11.66 0.08
N LEU A 57 -2.16 10.62 -0.69
CA LEU A 57 -3.05 10.22 -1.77
C LEU A 57 -3.80 8.98 -1.34
N LEU A 58 -5.12 9.08 -1.22
CA LEU A 58 -6.02 7.96 -0.98
C LEU A 58 -6.79 7.67 -2.26
N THR A 59 -6.71 6.45 -2.80
CA THR A 59 -7.21 6.13 -4.14
C THR A 59 -7.68 4.69 -4.27
N SER A 60 -8.40 4.38 -5.36
CA SER A 60 -8.68 3.03 -5.82
C SER A 60 -7.48 2.36 -6.52
N ALA A 61 -6.55 3.17 -7.05
CA ALA A 61 -5.44 2.70 -7.88
C ALA A 61 -4.44 1.80 -7.13
N ASN A 62 -4.41 0.52 -7.50
CA ASN A 62 -3.33 -0.41 -7.13
C ASN A 62 -2.01 -0.04 -7.83
N LEU A 63 -0.90 -0.65 -7.38
CA LEU A 63 0.40 -0.52 -8.05
C LEU A 63 0.41 -1.29 -9.39
N SER A 64 -0.12 -0.67 -10.44
CA SER A 64 -0.18 -1.25 -11.77
C SER A 64 -0.09 -0.20 -12.87
N LYS A 65 0.45 -0.60 -14.03
CA LYS A 65 0.46 0.22 -15.25
C LYS A 65 -0.95 0.47 -15.80
N ALA A 66 -1.90 -0.41 -15.52
CA ALA A 66 -3.29 -0.23 -15.97
C ALA A 66 -3.94 0.97 -15.26
N ALA A 67 -3.68 1.11 -13.95
CA ALA A 67 -4.19 2.19 -13.10
C ALA A 67 -3.43 3.51 -13.29
N TRP A 68 -2.09 3.47 -13.30
CA TRP A 68 -1.24 4.68 -13.34
C TRP A 68 -0.86 5.14 -14.74
N GLY A 69 -1.08 4.29 -15.74
CA GLY A 69 -0.68 4.52 -17.10
C GLY A 69 0.77 4.10 -17.41
N MET A 70 1.07 4.08 -18.70
CA MET A 70 2.39 3.83 -19.24
C MET A 70 2.63 4.72 -20.46
N LEU A 71 3.82 5.33 -20.55
CA LEU A 71 4.21 6.10 -21.72
C LEU A 71 4.39 5.19 -22.93
N GLN A 72 3.86 5.64 -24.07
CA GLN A 72 3.88 4.96 -25.37
C GLN A 72 4.22 5.98 -26.47
N LYS A 73 4.41 5.48 -27.71
CA LYS A 73 4.68 6.31 -28.90
C LYS A 73 5.82 7.31 -28.67
N GLN A 74 6.99 6.79 -28.28
CA GLN A 74 8.17 7.62 -27.96
C GLN A 74 7.86 8.71 -26.91
N ASN A 75 7.17 8.32 -25.84
CA ASN A 75 6.78 9.19 -24.72
C ASN A 75 5.80 10.34 -25.04
N SER A 76 5.16 10.31 -26.21
CA SER A 76 4.15 11.31 -26.58
C SER A 76 2.74 10.99 -26.08
N GLN A 77 2.49 9.76 -25.63
CA GLN A 77 1.16 9.31 -25.19
C GLN A 77 1.22 8.62 -23.84
N LEU A 78 0.42 9.07 -22.87
CA LEU A 78 0.17 8.34 -21.62
C LEU A 78 -1.06 7.43 -21.79
N PHE A 79 -0.84 6.12 -21.80
CA PHE A 79 -1.90 5.13 -22.01
C PHE A 79 -2.38 4.52 -20.69
N ILE A 80 -3.65 4.75 -20.33
CA ILE A 80 -4.32 4.28 -19.10
C ILE A 80 -5.42 3.27 -19.48
N ARG A 81 -5.57 2.19 -18.71
CA ARG A 81 -6.47 1.07 -19.03
C ARG A 81 -7.61 0.87 -18.04
N SER A 82 -7.61 1.62 -16.93
CA SER A 82 -8.57 1.46 -15.84
C SER A 82 -9.13 2.82 -15.42
N TYR A 83 -10.40 2.85 -15.02
CA TYR A 83 -10.99 3.99 -14.35
C TYR A 83 -10.62 3.94 -12.88
N GLU A 84 -9.95 4.98 -12.39
CA GLU A 84 -9.50 5.09 -11.02
C GLU A 84 -9.84 6.49 -10.50
N ALA A 85 -10.10 6.59 -9.20
CA ALA A 85 -10.36 7.87 -8.54
C ALA A 85 -9.64 7.92 -7.19
N GLY A 86 -9.40 9.14 -6.72
CA GLY A 86 -8.75 9.36 -5.42
C GLY A 86 -8.75 10.82 -5.02
N ILE A 87 -8.35 11.07 -3.79
CA ILE A 87 -8.17 12.40 -3.22
C ILE A 87 -6.69 12.60 -2.89
N LEU A 88 -6.14 13.73 -3.33
CA LEU A 88 -4.80 14.18 -2.95
C LEU A 88 -4.94 15.28 -1.90
N ILE A 89 -4.39 15.02 -0.71
CA ILE A 89 -4.39 15.95 0.41
C ILE A 89 -2.99 16.56 0.51
N LEU A 90 -2.90 17.88 0.39
CA LEU A 90 -1.65 18.65 0.46
C LEU A 90 -1.65 19.61 1.65
N PRO A 91 -0.52 19.76 2.38
CA PRO A 91 -0.41 20.64 3.54
C PRO A 91 -0.82 22.08 3.25
N LYS A 92 -0.41 22.63 2.10
CA LYS A 92 -0.70 24.00 1.65
C LYS A 92 -2.19 24.38 1.58
N PHE A 93 -3.08 23.40 1.55
CA PHE A 93 -4.53 23.64 1.52
C PHE A 93 -5.18 23.59 2.91
N LEU A 94 -4.43 23.16 3.93
CA LEU A 94 -4.92 22.94 5.30
C LEU A 94 -4.11 23.69 6.36
N SER A 95 -2.90 24.14 6.04
CA SER A 95 -1.98 24.83 6.95
C SER A 95 -0.90 25.59 6.17
N ASP A 96 -0.19 26.51 6.82
CA ASP A 96 0.99 27.20 6.27
C ASP A 96 2.29 26.36 6.33
N SER A 97 2.18 25.05 6.58
CA SER A 97 3.30 24.11 6.62
C SER A 97 3.46 23.40 5.27
N ASP A 98 4.69 22.98 4.94
CA ASP A 98 4.99 22.12 3.79
C ASP A 98 4.77 20.62 4.07
N GLU A 99 4.54 20.25 5.33
CA GLU A 99 4.36 18.86 5.77
C GLU A 99 3.23 18.72 6.80
N PHE A 100 2.55 17.57 6.77
CA PHE A 100 1.66 17.13 7.84
C PHE A 100 2.46 16.43 8.94
N GLN A 101 2.34 16.89 10.18
CA GLN A 101 2.84 16.13 11.32
C GLN A 101 2.04 14.83 11.49
N LEU A 102 2.73 13.70 11.62
CA LEU A 102 2.08 12.42 11.84
C LEU A 102 1.64 12.31 13.30
N THR A 103 0.37 11.98 13.51
CA THR A 103 -0.21 11.87 14.86
C THR A 103 -0.97 10.57 15.03
N SER A 104 -1.05 10.13 16.29
CA SER A 104 -2.09 9.21 16.73
C SER A 104 -3.44 9.91 16.56
N ALA A 105 -4.47 9.18 16.12
CA ALA A 105 -5.73 9.66 15.54
C ALA A 105 -6.57 10.70 16.34
N SER A 106 -6.08 11.22 17.47
CA SER A 106 -6.73 12.19 18.35
C SER A 106 -6.39 13.66 18.06
N ASN A 107 -5.39 13.96 17.21
CA ASN A 107 -5.08 15.36 16.86
C ASN A 107 -5.69 15.73 15.50
N PRO A 108 -6.68 16.64 15.45
CA PRO A 108 -7.37 17.03 14.21
C PRO A 108 -6.47 17.79 13.23
N SER A 109 -5.36 18.38 13.69
CA SER A 109 -4.41 19.11 12.84
C SER A 109 -3.31 18.22 12.24
N GLY A 110 -3.22 16.96 12.66
CA GLY A 110 -2.20 16.02 12.21
C GLY A 110 -2.72 15.00 11.22
N LEU A 111 -1.83 14.49 10.36
CA LEU A 111 -2.17 13.37 9.48
C LEU A 111 -2.01 12.05 10.23
N SER A 112 -3.00 11.17 10.12
CA SER A 112 -2.92 9.85 10.74
C SER A 112 -3.00 8.75 9.68
N LEU A 113 -1.89 8.08 9.42
CA LEU A 113 -1.81 7.00 8.43
C LEU A 113 -2.60 5.76 8.90
N PRO A 114 -3.12 4.93 7.96
CA PRO A 114 -3.87 3.72 8.30
C PRO A 114 -2.98 2.55 8.75
N TYR A 115 -1.66 2.68 8.67
CA TYR A 115 -0.64 1.72 9.07
C TYR A 115 0.44 2.39 9.91
N ASP A 116 1.24 1.57 10.59
CA ASP A 116 2.34 2.03 11.42
C ASP A 116 3.54 2.44 10.56
N VAL A 117 4.24 3.49 11.00
CA VAL A 117 5.55 3.92 10.49
C VAL A 117 6.56 3.99 11.65
N PRO A 118 7.86 3.70 11.42
CA PRO A 118 8.44 3.23 10.16
C PRO A 118 7.91 1.85 9.73
N LEU A 119 7.92 1.59 8.42
CA LEU A 119 7.44 0.32 7.87
C LEU A 119 8.31 -0.84 8.35
N THR A 120 7.71 -2.01 8.57
CA THR A 120 8.46 -3.21 8.97
C THR A 120 8.88 -4.00 7.73
N PRO A 121 10.18 -4.17 7.44
CA PRO A 121 10.65 -4.94 6.29
C PRO A 121 10.14 -6.38 6.34
N TYR A 122 10.04 -7.01 5.16
CA TYR A 122 9.85 -8.46 5.09
C TYR A 122 11.04 -9.18 5.74
N PRO A 123 10.79 -10.20 6.59
CA PRO A 123 11.87 -11.03 7.11
C PRO A 123 12.45 -11.91 6.00
N ASP A 124 13.66 -12.43 6.22
CA ASP A 124 14.33 -13.32 5.26
C ASP A 124 13.45 -14.53 4.92
N GLY A 125 13.37 -14.85 3.63
CA GLY A 125 12.54 -15.93 3.11
C GLY A 125 11.03 -15.64 3.09
N ALA A 126 10.57 -14.46 3.51
CA ALA A 126 9.17 -14.08 3.33
C ALA A 126 8.82 -13.93 1.85
N VAL A 127 7.62 -14.40 1.50
CA VAL A 127 7.05 -14.26 0.17
C VAL A 127 5.76 -13.46 0.24
N PRO A 128 5.45 -12.65 -0.79
CA PRO A 128 4.18 -11.96 -0.85
C PRO A 128 3.01 -12.95 -0.96
N TRP A 129 1.82 -12.46 -0.67
CA TRP A 129 0.60 -13.24 -0.87
C TRP A 129 0.34 -13.46 -2.36
N PHE A 130 0.37 -14.72 -2.80
CA PHE A 130 -0.09 -15.13 -4.13
C PHE A 130 -1.49 -15.73 -4.05
N MET A 131 -2.45 -15.10 -4.71
CA MET A 131 -3.87 -15.49 -4.71
C MET A 131 -4.13 -16.83 -5.40
N ASN A 132 -3.28 -17.24 -6.34
CA ASN A 132 -3.45 -18.40 -7.20
C ASN A 132 -2.62 -19.63 -6.73
N THR A 133 -2.30 -19.72 -5.44
CA THR A 133 -1.46 -20.81 -4.91
C THR A 133 -2.04 -21.41 -3.64
N ILE A 134 -2.02 -22.73 -3.55
CA ILE A 134 -2.49 -23.48 -2.37
C ILE A 134 -1.64 -23.12 -1.15
N LYS A 135 -2.30 -22.77 -0.03
CA LYS A 135 -1.66 -22.57 1.27
C LYS A 135 -1.98 -23.76 2.16
N LYS A 136 -1.00 -24.66 2.32
CA LYS A 136 -1.13 -25.87 3.16
C LYS A 136 -1.24 -25.57 4.65
N ARG A 137 -0.70 -24.44 5.11
CA ARG A 137 -0.81 -24.01 6.51
C ARG A 137 -2.22 -23.49 6.79
N THR A 138 -2.81 -23.94 7.89
CA THR A 138 -4.13 -23.48 8.34
C THR A 138 -4.09 -22.03 8.80
N ASP A 139 -5.14 -21.28 8.47
CA ASP A 139 -5.37 -19.92 8.95
C ASP A 139 -5.93 -19.90 10.38
N ILE A 140 -6.26 -18.71 10.88
CA ILE A 140 -6.79 -18.51 12.24
C ILE A 140 -8.15 -19.19 12.50
N PHE A 141 -8.82 -19.67 11.45
CA PHE A 141 -10.08 -20.41 11.54
C PHE A 141 -9.88 -21.92 11.31
N GLY A 142 -8.62 -22.39 11.29
CA GLY A 142 -8.30 -23.79 11.04
C GLY A 142 -8.47 -24.23 9.58
N ARG A 143 -8.57 -23.30 8.62
CA ARG A 143 -8.83 -23.60 7.20
C ARG A 143 -7.59 -23.38 6.35
N THR A 144 -7.39 -24.19 5.32
CA THR A 144 -6.39 -23.92 4.28
C THR A 144 -6.96 -23.02 3.19
N TYR A 145 -6.08 -22.36 2.44
CA TYR A 145 -6.49 -21.63 1.24
C TYR A 145 -6.24 -22.54 0.03
N PRO A 146 -7.29 -22.92 -0.73
CA PRO A 146 -7.16 -23.80 -1.89
C PRO A 146 -6.48 -23.11 -3.08
#